data_AF-A0A6B2UUM0-F1
#
_entry.id   AF-A0A6B2UUM0-F1
#
_cell.length_a   1.000
_cell.length_b   1.000
_cell.length_c   1.000
_cell.angle_alpha   90.00
_cell.angle_beta   90.00
_cell.angle_gamma   90.00
#
_symmetry.space_group_name_H-M   'P 1'
#
loop_
_entity.id
_entity.type
_entity.pdbx_description
1 polymer ?
#
loop_
_entity_poly.entity_id
_entity_poly.type
_entity_poly.pdbx_seq_one_letter_code
_entity_poly.pdbx_strand_id
1 'polypeptide(L)'
;MTTSPTAAPPAFSPFAAAVRAERLRIRTLRSLVLTLALVPLLTAATAFAYANGDSDGDPLYNAFFGVMFGQLTALVLGTLVVTGQLAGDGGAHVLLAVPRRGRAYAARLLATATHLLLAGLLAGVLTLLCARLATGDPEAGPGDAT
;
A
#
# COMPACT_ATOMS: atom_id res chain seq x y z
N MET A 1 -0.88 -59.26 8.17
CA MET A 1 -1.79 -58.34 7.45
C MET A 1 -1.65 -56.98 8.10
N THR A 2 -0.77 -56.13 7.59
CA THR A 2 -0.41 -54.82 8.16
C THR A 2 -1.06 -53.73 7.32
N THR A 3 -2.04 -53.00 7.87
CA THR A 3 -2.64 -51.85 7.20
C THR A 3 -1.74 -50.63 7.43
N SER A 4 -1.12 -50.12 6.36
CA SER A 4 -0.38 -48.86 6.41
C SER A 4 -1.33 -47.70 6.75
N PRO A 5 -0.97 -46.79 7.67
CA PRO A 5 -1.80 -45.63 7.97
C PRO A 5 -1.88 -44.70 6.76
N THR A 6 -3.09 -44.47 6.24
CA THR A 6 -3.38 -43.49 5.20
C THR A 6 -2.95 -42.11 5.71
N ALA A 7 -1.96 -41.50 5.07
CA ALA A 7 -1.45 -40.17 5.42
C ALA A 7 -2.60 -39.15 5.35
N ALA A 8 -2.88 -38.47 6.48
CA ALA A 8 -3.85 -37.41 6.53
C ALA A 8 -3.42 -36.26 5.59
N PRO A 9 -4.34 -35.68 4.79
CA PRO A 9 -4.01 -34.57 3.91
C PRO A 9 -3.45 -33.39 4.72
N PRO A 10 -2.49 -32.62 4.17
CA PRO A 10 -1.87 -31.51 4.88
C PRO A 10 -2.93 -30.49 5.32
N ALA A 11 -2.90 -30.11 6.59
CA ALA A 11 -3.84 -29.15 7.16
C ALA A 11 -3.64 -27.77 6.50
N PHE A 12 -4.61 -27.35 5.69
CA PHE A 12 -4.62 -26.00 5.10
C PHE A 12 -4.80 -24.94 6.18
N SER A 13 -3.90 -23.96 6.24
CA SER A 13 -4.07 -22.77 7.08
C SER A 13 -5.04 -21.78 6.41
N PRO A 14 -6.25 -21.55 6.96
CA PRO A 14 -7.22 -20.64 6.35
C PRO A 14 -6.73 -19.19 6.30
N PHE A 15 -5.85 -18.80 7.23
CA PHE A 15 -5.22 -17.49 7.25
C PHE A 15 -4.24 -17.31 6.09
N ALA A 16 -3.36 -18.29 5.87
CA ALA A 16 -2.38 -18.24 4.78
C ALA A 16 -3.06 -18.27 3.40
N ALA A 17 -4.14 -19.06 3.28
CA ALA A 17 -4.98 -19.09 2.08
C ALA A 17 -5.64 -17.72 1.82
N ALA A 18 -6.19 -17.07 2.86
CA ALA A 18 -6.79 -15.75 2.75
C ALA A 18 -5.78 -14.67 2.33
N VAL A 19 -4.56 -14.68 2.91
CA VAL A 19 -3.49 -13.74 2.52
C VAL A 19 -3.05 -13.96 1.07
N ARG A 20 -2.94 -15.21 0.62
CA ARG A 20 -2.54 -15.53 -0.76
C ARG A 20 -3.60 -15.10 -1.77
N ALA A 21 -4.88 -15.34 -1.47
CA ALA A 21 -6.00 -14.89 -2.28
C ALA A 21 -6.03 -13.36 -2.40
N GLU A 22 -5.78 -12.63 -1.31
CA GLU A 22 -5.73 -11.16 -1.32
C GLU A 22 -4.55 -10.62 -2.15
N ARG A 23 -3.38 -11.26 -2.05
CA ARG A 23 -2.22 -10.90 -2.89
C ARG A 23 -2.49 -11.11 -4.38
N LEU A 24 -3.21 -12.18 -4.73
CA LEU A 24 -3.62 -12.41 -6.11
C LEU A 24 -4.58 -11.31 -6.57
N ARG A 25 -5.56 -10.97 -5.74
CA ARG A 25 -6.56 -9.93 -6.00
C ARG A 25 -5.94 -8.57 -6.27
N ILE A 26 -5.02 -8.13 -5.42
CA ILE A 26 -4.29 -6.85 -5.60
C ILE A 26 -3.49 -6.87 -6.91
N ARG A 27 -2.92 -8.01 -7.30
CA ARG A 27 -2.13 -8.13 -8.54
C ARG A 27 -2.98 -8.23 -9.81
N THR A 28 -4.16 -8.83 -9.74
CA THR A 28 -4.99 -9.08 -10.93
C THR A 28 -5.95 -7.93 -11.24
N LEU A 29 -6.38 -7.17 -10.24
CA LEU A 29 -7.20 -5.99 -10.44
C LEU A 29 -6.33 -4.81 -10.86
N ARG A 30 -6.37 -4.48 -12.16
CA ARG A 30 -5.66 -3.32 -12.73
C ARG A 30 -5.92 -2.04 -11.95
N SER A 31 -7.15 -1.81 -11.48
CA SER A 31 -7.48 -0.63 -10.68
C SER A 31 -6.70 -0.56 -9.37
N LEU A 32 -6.50 -1.67 -8.66
CA LEU A 32 -5.71 -1.69 -7.43
C LEU A 32 -4.22 -1.48 -7.69
N VAL A 33 -3.69 -2.10 -8.75
CA VAL A 33 -2.28 -1.92 -9.15
C VAL A 33 -2.03 -0.47 -9.55
N LEU A 34 -2.89 0.13 -10.37
CA LEU A 34 -2.75 1.50 -10.82
C LEU A 34 -2.86 2.48 -9.65
N THR A 35 -3.86 2.35 -8.78
CA THR A 35 -4.01 3.24 -7.63
C THR A 35 -2.85 3.08 -6.63
N LEU A 36 -2.33 1.86 -6.43
CA LEU A 36 -1.14 1.64 -5.60
C LEU A 36 0.11 2.29 -6.18
N ALA A 37 0.31 2.21 -7.50
CA ALA A 37 1.42 2.87 -8.19
C ALA A 37 1.30 4.40 -8.16
N LEU A 38 0.07 4.93 -8.17
CA LEU A 38 -0.18 6.36 -8.09
C LEU A 38 0.19 6.98 -6.74
N VAL A 39 0.20 6.22 -5.63
CA VAL A 39 0.58 6.74 -4.30
C VAL A 39 1.99 7.37 -4.33
N PRO A 40 3.06 6.61 -4.61
CA PRO A 40 4.41 7.19 -4.66
C PRO A 40 4.60 8.15 -5.84
N LEU A 41 3.93 7.89 -6.97
CA LEU A 41 4.10 8.69 -8.18
C LEU A 41 3.53 10.10 -8.02
N LEU A 42 2.31 10.24 -7.49
CA LEU A 42 1.71 11.56 -7.25
C LEU A 42 2.44 12.29 -6.12
N THR A 43 2.87 11.58 -5.08
CA THR A 43 3.68 12.20 -4.03
C THR A 43 4.98 12.78 -4.55
N ALA A 44 5.77 11.99 -5.28
CA ALA A 44 7.05 12.44 -5.81
C ALA A 44 6.88 13.52 -6.89
N ALA A 45 5.91 13.36 -7.79
CA ALA A 45 5.65 14.32 -8.86
C ALA A 45 5.24 15.68 -8.32
N THR A 46 4.35 15.73 -7.33
CA THR A 46 3.93 16.99 -6.73
C THR A 46 5.05 17.61 -5.89
N ALA A 47 5.81 16.81 -5.14
CA ALA A 47 6.98 17.29 -4.41
C ALA A 47 8.02 17.92 -5.36
N PHE A 48 8.34 17.24 -6.46
CA PHE A 48 9.28 17.75 -7.46
C PHE A 48 8.77 19.02 -8.14
N ALA A 49 7.49 19.06 -8.53
CA ALA A 49 6.90 20.24 -9.16
C ALA A 49 6.93 21.46 -8.23
N TYR A 50 6.67 21.27 -6.93
CA TYR A 50 6.69 22.34 -5.94
C TYR A 50 8.11 22.82 -5.65
N ALA A 51 9.08 21.90 -5.54
CA ALA A 51 10.49 22.22 -5.31
C ALA A 51 11.17 22.96 -6.47
N ASN A 52 10.70 22.77 -7.72
CA ASN A 52 11.19 23.52 -8.89
C ASN A 52 10.43 24.83 -9.14
N GLY A 53 9.36 25.09 -8.39
CA GLY A 53 8.67 26.37 -8.43
C GLY A 53 9.45 27.43 -7.66
N ASP A 54 9.28 28.69 -8.04
CA ASP A 54 9.86 29.87 -7.39
C ASP A 54 9.17 30.08 -6.01
N SER A 55 9.48 29.18 -5.08
CA SER A 55 8.84 29.06 -3.78
C SER A 55 9.82 29.51 -2.70
N ASP A 56 9.64 30.74 -2.21
CA ASP A 56 10.37 31.33 -1.06
C ASP A 56 10.07 30.63 0.29
N GLY A 57 9.57 29.38 0.25
CA GLY A 57 9.16 28.60 1.41
C GLY A 57 10.28 27.74 2.00
N ASP A 58 10.01 27.18 3.18
CA ASP A 58 10.88 26.19 3.83
C ASP A 58 11.14 24.99 2.89
N PRO A 59 12.41 24.70 2.53
CA PRO A 59 12.77 23.58 1.65
C PRO A 59 12.23 22.23 2.12
N LEU A 60 12.15 22.02 3.45
CA LEU A 60 11.63 20.78 4.01
C LEU A 60 10.13 20.66 3.76
N TYR A 61 9.38 21.74 3.99
CA TYR A 61 7.95 21.79 3.67
C TYR A 61 7.71 21.54 2.18
N ASN A 62 8.48 22.18 1.30
CA ASN A 62 8.36 22.03 -0.15
C ASN A 62 8.61 20.57 -0.59
N ALA A 63 9.62 19.91 -0.02
CA ALA A 63 9.90 18.51 -0.28
C ALA A 63 8.72 17.61 0.12
N PHE A 64 8.10 17.84 1.28
CA PHE A 64 7.03 16.96 1.79
C PHE A 64 5.62 17.36 1.35
N PHE A 65 5.44 18.45 0.62
CA PHE A 65 4.11 18.92 0.18
C PHE A 65 3.33 17.86 -0.61
N GLY A 66 4.02 17.06 -1.42
CA GLY A 66 3.41 15.97 -2.20
C GLY A 66 2.79 14.84 -1.37
N VAL A 67 3.13 14.72 -0.07
CA VAL A 67 2.59 13.66 0.80
C VAL A 67 1.06 13.72 0.88
N MET A 68 0.48 14.91 0.86
CA MET A 68 -0.98 15.06 0.93
C MET A 68 -1.70 14.37 -0.23
N PHE A 69 -1.14 14.46 -1.44
CA PHE A 69 -1.69 13.80 -2.63
C PHE A 69 -1.49 12.28 -2.58
N GLY A 70 -0.38 11.82 -1.99
CA GLY A 70 -0.17 10.39 -1.71
C GLY A 70 -1.21 9.83 -0.75
N GLN A 71 -1.52 10.56 0.32
CA GLN A 71 -2.53 10.19 1.30
C GLN A 71 -3.94 10.12 0.69
N LEU A 72 -4.33 11.09 -0.14
CA LEU A 72 -5.61 11.03 -0.88
C LEU A 72 -5.69 9.80 -1.78
N THR A 73 -4.60 9.47 -2.47
CA THR A 73 -4.54 8.28 -3.33
C THR A 73 -4.60 6.98 -2.52
N ALA A 74 -3.91 6.94 -1.38
CA ALA A 74 -3.95 5.81 -0.45
C ALA A 74 -5.34 5.63 0.16
N LEU A 75 -6.04 6.73 0.44
CA LEU A 75 -7.44 6.73 0.88
C LEU A 75 -8.34 6.11 -0.19
N VAL A 76 -8.21 6.53 -1.46
CA VAL A 76 -8.96 5.98 -2.59
C VAL A 76 -8.66 4.49 -2.78
N LEU A 77 -7.41 4.06 -2.65
CA LEU A 77 -7.07 2.63 -2.68
C LEU A 77 -7.74 1.86 -1.54
N GLY A 78 -7.72 2.41 -0.32
CA GLY A 78 -8.40 1.84 0.82
C GLY A 78 -9.90 1.70 0.59
N THR A 79 -10.55 2.71 0.02
CA THR A 79 -11.98 2.65 -0.30
C THR A 79 -12.26 1.61 -1.38
N LEU A 80 -11.48 1.53 -2.46
CA LEU A 80 -11.60 0.50 -3.50
C LEU A 80 -11.46 -0.93 -2.95
N VAL A 81 -10.51 -1.15 -2.04
CA VAL A 81 -10.33 -2.47 -1.40
C VAL A 81 -11.55 -2.86 -0.56
N VAL A 82 -12.12 -1.91 0.18
CA VAL A 82 -13.29 -2.14 1.04
C VAL A 82 -14.58 -2.29 0.22
N THR A 83 -14.84 -1.39 -0.73
CA THR A 83 -16.08 -1.38 -1.52
C THR A 83 -16.11 -2.48 -2.58
N GLY A 84 -14.96 -2.87 -3.13
CA GLY A 84 -14.88 -3.98 -4.07
C GLY A 84 -15.37 -5.32 -3.49
N GLN A 85 -15.45 -5.46 -2.17
CA GLN A 85 -16.01 -6.64 -1.52
C GLN A 85 -17.54 -6.67 -1.52
N LEU A 86 -18.17 -5.50 -1.68
CA LEU A 86 -19.61 -5.32 -1.76
C LEU A 86 -20.14 -5.45 -3.19
N ALA A 87 -19.28 -5.20 -4.19
CA ALA A 87 -19.70 -5.02 -5.58
C ALA A 87 -19.62 -6.28 -6.48
N GLY A 88 -18.78 -7.28 -6.20
CA GLY A 88 -18.47 -8.30 -7.23
C GLY A 88 -18.43 -9.78 -6.84
N ASP A 89 -18.02 -10.14 -5.63
CA ASP A 89 -17.38 -11.47 -5.46
C ASP A 89 -18.06 -12.38 -4.40
N GLY A 90 -19.26 -12.05 -3.92
CA GLY A 90 -19.96 -12.84 -2.88
C GLY A 90 -19.28 -12.82 -1.49
N GLY A 91 -18.31 -11.93 -1.26
CA GLY A 91 -17.62 -11.77 0.01
C GLY A 91 -18.56 -11.44 1.17
N ALA A 92 -19.63 -10.67 0.92
CA ALA A 92 -20.71 -10.43 1.88
C ALA A 92 -21.41 -11.73 2.33
N HIS A 93 -21.60 -12.71 1.45
CA HIS A 93 -22.23 -13.99 1.80
C HIS A 93 -21.31 -14.86 2.68
N VAL A 94 -20.00 -14.81 2.47
CA VAL A 94 -19.00 -15.47 3.35
C VAL A 94 -18.99 -14.86 4.75
N LEU A 95 -19.20 -13.54 4.86
CA LEU A 95 -19.29 -12.85 6.15
C LEU A 95 -20.53 -13.21 6.94
N LEU A 96 -21.63 -13.55 6.26
CA LEU A 96 -22.85 -14.01 6.89
C LEU A 96 -22.75 -15.48 7.35
N ALA A 97 -21.93 -16.29 6.68
CA ALA A 97 -21.82 -17.74 6.92
C ALA A 97 -20.73 -18.17 7.94
N VAL A 98 -19.74 -17.34 8.28
CA VAL A 98 -18.58 -17.75 9.11
C VAL A 98 -18.65 -17.18 10.54
N PRO A 99 -18.46 -17.99 11.62
CA PRO A 99 -18.50 -17.51 13.01
C PRO A 99 -17.25 -16.75 13.50
N ARG A 100 -16.15 -16.70 12.72
CA ARG A 100 -14.86 -16.04 13.10
C ARG A 100 -14.47 -14.88 12.18
N ARG A 101 -15.40 -13.95 11.98
CA ARG A 101 -15.38 -12.87 10.97
C ARG A 101 -14.20 -11.90 11.10
N GLY A 102 -13.84 -11.54 12.33
CA GLY A 102 -12.82 -10.51 12.61
C GLY A 102 -11.39 -10.90 12.22
N ARG A 103 -10.97 -12.16 12.38
CA ARG A 103 -9.58 -12.58 12.11
C ARG A 103 -9.26 -12.61 10.63
N ALA A 104 -10.21 -13.05 9.80
CA ALA A 104 -10.06 -13.02 8.35
C ALA A 104 -10.04 -11.58 7.81
N TYR A 105 -10.84 -10.69 8.42
CA TYR A 105 -10.80 -9.26 8.11
C TYR A 105 -9.49 -8.60 8.51
N ALA A 106 -9.01 -8.84 9.73
CA ALA A 106 -7.73 -8.32 10.20
C ALA A 106 -6.58 -8.81 9.30
N ALA A 107 -6.59 -10.08 8.88
CA ALA A 107 -5.60 -10.62 7.94
C ALA A 107 -5.53 -9.83 6.64
N ARG A 108 -6.70 -9.50 6.07
CA ARG A 108 -6.79 -8.72 4.82
C ARG A 108 -6.38 -7.27 5.02
N LEU A 109 -6.89 -6.63 6.07
CA LEU A 109 -6.50 -5.25 6.41
C LEU A 109 -5.00 -5.12 6.64
N LEU A 110 -4.38 -6.07 7.34
CA LEU A 110 -2.94 -6.11 7.55
C LEU A 110 -2.18 -6.32 6.23
N ALA A 111 -2.67 -7.18 5.34
CA ALA A 111 -2.08 -7.35 4.02
C ALA A 111 -2.14 -6.03 3.21
N THR A 112 -3.27 -5.35 3.18
CA THR A 112 -3.42 -4.05 2.49
C THR A 112 -2.56 -2.97 3.15
N ALA A 113 -2.56 -2.88 4.48
CA ALA A 113 -1.73 -1.96 5.24
C ALA A 113 -0.23 -2.17 4.95
N THR A 114 0.21 -3.42 4.80
CA THR A 114 1.59 -3.74 4.40
C THR A 114 1.93 -3.14 3.04
N HIS A 115 1.04 -3.24 2.05
CA HIS A 115 1.28 -2.64 0.73
C HIS A 115 1.29 -1.11 0.78
N LEU A 116 0.38 -0.51 1.57
CA LEU A 116 0.35 0.94 1.80
C LEU A 116 1.62 1.43 2.48
N LEU A 117 2.13 0.70 3.47
CA LEU A 117 3.38 1.00 4.15
C LEU A 117 4.56 0.97 3.19
N LEU A 118 4.65 -0.07 2.35
CA LEU A 118 5.70 -0.18 1.34
C LEU A 118 5.61 0.95 0.30
N ALA A 119 4.40 1.29 -0.15
CA ALA A 119 4.19 2.41 -1.07
C ALA A 119 4.53 3.76 -0.44
N GLY A 120 4.19 3.99 0.83
CA GLY A 120 4.55 5.19 1.58
C GLY A 120 6.05 5.31 1.82
N LEU A 121 6.73 4.20 2.14
CA LEU A 121 8.18 4.18 2.25
C LEU A 121 8.85 4.52 0.93
N LEU A 122 8.36 3.94 -0.18
CA LEU A 122 8.83 4.27 -1.53
C LEU A 122 8.58 5.75 -1.86
N ALA A 123 7.41 6.28 -1.51
CA ALA A 123 7.07 7.69 -1.71
C ALA A 123 8.06 8.60 -0.97
N GLY A 124 8.39 8.30 0.29
CA GLY A 124 9.38 9.05 1.06
C GLY A 124 10.77 9.03 0.44
N VAL A 125 11.24 7.86 -0.02
CA VAL A 125 12.53 7.73 -0.73
C VAL A 125 12.52 8.56 -2.02
N LEU A 126 11.45 8.49 -2.82
CA LEU A 126 11.34 9.26 -4.06
C LEU A 126 11.27 10.76 -3.79
N THR A 127 10.53 11.20 -2.78
CA THR A 127 10.50 12.61 -2.37
C THR A 127 11.88 13.13 -2.00
N LEU A 128 12.64 12.37 -1.19
CA LEU A 128 14.02 12.73 -0.84
C LEU A 128 14.89 12.80 -2.09
N LEU A 129 14.81 11.81 -2.98
CA LEU A 129 15.57 11.80 -4.22
C LEU A 129 15.22 13.00 -5.12
N CYS A 130 13.94 13.32 -5.28
CA CYS A 130 13.48 14.48 -6.03
C CYS A 130 13.98 15.80 -5.43
N ALA A 131 13.94 15.95 -4.10
CA ALA A 131 14.47 17.12 -3.42
C ALA A 131 15.97 17.28 -3.66
N ARG A 132 16.74 16.18 -3.57
CA ARG A 132 18.19 16.17 -3.87
C ARG A 132 18.50 16.56 -5.32
N LEU A 133 17.73 16.03 -6.27
CA LEU A 133 17.91 16.35 -7.68
C LEU A 133 17.55 17.81 -8.00
N ALA A 134 16.60 18.40 -7.29
CA ALA A 134 16.23 19.81 -7.44
C ALA A 134 17.27 20.77 -6.81
N THR A 135 17.91 20.38 -5.71
CA THR A 135 18.94 21.21 -5.04
C THR A 135 20.35 21.05 -5.63
N GLY A 136 20.65 19.94 -6.32
CA GLY A 136 21.94 19.71 -6.96
C GLY A 136 23.10 19.32 -6.02
N ASP A 137 22.88 19.31 -4.71
CA ASP A 137 23.94 19.03 -3.72
C ASP A 137 23.95 17.56 -3.22
N PRO A 138 25.08 16.85 -3.38
CA PRO A 138 25.24 15.48 -2.87
C PRO A 138 25.33 15.41 -1.34
N GLU A 139 25.57 16.53 -0.64
CA GLU A 139 25.84 16.54 0.80
C GLU A 139 24.64 16.85 1.71
N ALA A 140 23.60 17.53 1.25
CA ALA A 140 22.41 17.94 2.03
C ALA A 140 21.67 16.81 2.79
N GLY A 141 22.27 16.32 3.87
CA GLY A 141 21.73 15.30 4.75
C GLY A 141 20.59 15.88 5.58
N PRO A 142 19.78 15.03 6.24
CA PRO A 142 18.68 15.49 7.09
C PRO A 142 19.10 16.39 8.27
N GLY A 143 20.41 16.63 8.46
CA GLY A 143 20.98 17.39 9.57
C GLY A 143 21.54 18.77 9.22
N ASP A 144 21.49 19.21 7.96
CA ASP A 144 22.22 20.43 7.54
C ASP A 144 21.38 21.71 7.64
N ALA A 145 20.14 21.59 8.12
CA ALA A 145 19.27 22.73 8.43
C ALA A 145 19.42 23.14 9.90
N THR A 146 20.55 23.76 10.24
CA THR A 146 20.71 24.59 11.45
C THR A 146 21.51 25.83 11.13
#